data_AF-A0A1X6NCD3-F1
#
_entry.id   AF-A0A1X6NCD3-F1
#
_cell.length_a   1.000
_cell.length_b   1.000
_cell.length_c   1.000
_cell.angle_alpha   90.00
_cell.angle_beta   90.00
_cell.angle_gamma   90.00
#
_symmetry.space_group_name_H-M   'P 1'
#
loop_
_entity.id
_entity.type
_entity.pdbx_description
1 polymer ?
#
loop_
_entity_poly.entity_id
_entity_poly.type
_entity_poly.pdbx_seq_one_letter_code
_entity_poly.pdbx_strand_id
1 'polypeptide(L)'
;MGNLIWHEWSRYVTLTASVYVIWASFWGFWFRKFFWDFIGGTLRDPGGLQPANNVSFFIDIIVKAPIIQILAMAFGMMMVALEYPAPFLKGTAIQRSFVVRIVGLILQAFIAVLFYQTHFEIISCLPDRFDKARESGDLLFFPSTVHKHSEFGVELEIRLCPALQKKPQLPAPHFDTAVQLQPEKPDPFAPPYVPNLYLGELRDEPEDAEYIILLNKYSVVPNHFLLVTKDYQSQTSPLRPGDLVQTYKLLIAAQRTGRRFFAFYNCGNLSGASQPHKHVQLIPLEDDGPPVEKLARATKVDYPDRPFALNELSYANHVRRFPPNLASATNEALESALADAFLALLDLVISTVRRDPDYPPGTPSFNVVLTLEHMHLIPRKKDNHTLSETGEPLSVNALGFAGMLLVKSEQELEAVKSEGVGNILRDVGLESVHELLLNEDAEGEGAGTERVQSDL
;
A
#
# COMPACT_ATOMS: atom_id res chain seq x y z
N MET A 1 6.23 -9.79 -42.78
CA MET A 1 5.88 -9.72 -41.35
C MET A 1 6.55 -10.81 -40.51
N GLY A 2 6.53 -12.08 -40.93
CA GLY A 2 7.20 -13.17 -40.20
C GLY A 2 8.69 -12.93 -39.90
N ASN A 3 9.52 -12.58 -40.90
CA ASN A 3 10.96 -12.37 -40.66
C ASN A 3 11.26 -11.20 -39.70
N LEU A 4 10.46 -10.13 -39.75
CA LEU A 4 10.59 -8.97 -38.86
C LEU A 4 10.35 -9.39 -37.40
N ILE A 5 9.28 -10.15 -37.14
CA ILE A 5 8.90 -10.57 -35.78
C ILE A 5 9.83 -11.69 -35.27
N TRP A 6 10.07 -12.71 -36.09
CA TRP A 6 10.80 -13.92 -35.66
C TRP A 6 12.32 -13.75 -35.59
N HIS A 7 12.89 -12.79 -36.32
CA HIS A 7 14.34 -12.60 -36.36
C HIS A 7 14.80 -11.25 -35.84
N GLU A 8 14.17 -10.14 -36.26
CA GLU A 8 14.65 -8.82 -35.88
C GLU A 8 14.12 -8.41 -34.50
N TRP A 9 12.82 -8.56 -34.26
CA TRP A 9 12.19 -8.23 -32.99
C TRP A 9 12.64 -9.14 -31.85
N SER A 10 12.66 -10.45 -32.08
CA SER A 10 13.18 -11.43 -31.10
C SER A 10 14.63 -11.14 -30.71
N ARG A 11 15.46 -10.71 -31.67
CA ARG A 11 16.83 -10.26 -31.43
C ARG A 11 16.88 -9.00 -30.58
N TYR A 12 16.05 -7.99 -30.87
CA TYR A 12 16.01 -6.77 -30.06
C TYR A 12 15.55 -7.05 -28.63
N VAL A 13 14.53 -7.88 -28.43
CA VAL A 13 14.08 -8.31 -27.10
C VAL A 13 15.19 -9.03 -26.35
N THR A 14 15.91 -9.94 -27.03
CA THR A 14 17.05 -10.65 -26.43
C THR A 14 18.17 -9.70 -26.04
N LEU A 15 18.55 -8.77 -26.92
CA LEU A 15 19.58 -7.76 -26.63
C LEU A 15 19.20 -6.90 -25.43
N THR A 16 17.96 -6.39 -25.39
CA THR A 16 17.46 -5.60 -24.28
C THR A 16 17.49 -6.41 -22.99
N ALA A 17 16.91 -7.61 -22.96
CA ALA A 17 16.90 -8.48 -21.78
C ALA A 17 18.32 -8.78 -21.26
N SER A 18 19.26 -9.09 -22.15
CA SER A 18 20.65 -9.37 -21.77
C SER A 18 21.39 -8.13 -21.27
N VAL A 19 21.13 -6.93 -21.81
CA VAL A 19 21.66 -5.67 -21.28
C VAL A 19 21.12 -5.39 -19.88
N TYR A 20 19.83 -5.59 -19.64
CA TYR A 20 19.24 -5.48 -18.30
C TYR A 20 19.83 -6.49 -17.32
N VAL A 21 20.12 -7.72 -17.75
CA VAL A 21 20.81 -8.70 -16.90
C VAL A 21 22.23 -8.25 -16.54
N ILE A 22 23.00 -7.67 -17.48
CA ILE A 22 24.32 -7.09 -17.20
C ILE A 22 24.19 -5.97 -16.15
N TRP A 23 23.20 -5.08 -16.34
CA TRP A 23 22.95 -3.96 -15.44
C TRP A 23 22.53 -4.42 -14.04
N ALA A 24 21.59 -5.35 -13.94
CA ALA A 24 21.17 -5.94 -12.67
C ALA A 24 22.34 -6.65 -11.97
N SER A 25 23.17 -7.37 -12.73
CA SER A 25 24.36 -8.05 -12.20
C SER A 25 25.39 -7.07 -11.66
N PHE A 26 25.58 -5.92 -12.34
CA PHE A 26 26.39 -4.82 -11.84
C PHE A 26 25.89 -4.40 -10.46
N TRP A 27 24.63 -4.04 -10.29
CA TRP A 27 24.09 -3.66 -8.97
C TRP A 27 24.16 -4.78 -7.92
N GLY A 28 23.98 -6.04 -8.34
CA GLY A 28 24.09 -7.20 -7.47
C GLY A 28 25.47 -7.39 -6.80
N PHE A 29 26.52 -6.75 -7.29
CA PHE A 29 27.83 -6.72 -6.61
C PHE A 29 27.86 -5.83 -5.36
N TRP A 30 27.03 -4.80 -5.32
CA TRP A 30 26.92 -3.87 -4.18
C TRP A 30 25.84 -4.33 -3.19
N PHE A 31 24.76 -4.96 -3.69
CA PHE A 31 23.63 -5.44 -2.89
C PHE A 31 23.48 -6.96 -2.97
N ARG A 32 24.22 -7.68 -2.11
CA ARG A 32 24.41 -9.13 -2.22
C ARG A 32 23.40 -9.94 -1.40
N LYS A 33 22.18 -10.10 -1.90
CA LYS A 33 21.13 -10.98 -1.33
C LYS A 33 20.61 -11.95 -2.39
N PHE A 34 20.07 -13.10 -1.98
CA PHE A 34 19.58 -14.13 -2.90
C PHE A 34 18.23 -14.72 -2.49
N PHE A 35 17.46 -15.17 -3.48
CA PHE A 35 16.03 -15.49 -3.40
C PHE A 35 15.64 -16.61 -2.39
N TRP A 36 16.59 -17.39 -1.86
CA TRP A 36 16.30 -18.59 -1.05
C TRP A 36 17.02 -18.63 0.32
N ASP A 37 17.60 -17.53 0.77
CA ASP A 37 18.43 -17.47 1.98
C ASP A 37 17.69 -17.84 3.29
N PHE A 38 16.36 -17.92 3.25
CA PHE A 38 15.49 -18.26 4.37
C PHE A 38 15.08 -19.75 4.42
N ILE A 39 15.28 -20.52 3.34
CA ILE A 39 14.80 -21.91 3.31
C ILE A 39 15.67 -22.82 4.18
N GLY A 40 15.07 -23.35 5.24
CA GLY A 40 15.67 -24.36 6.12
C GLY A 40 16.63 -23.83 7.18
N GLY A 41 16.82 -22.51 7.28
CA GLY A 41 17.77 -21.88 8.21
C GLY A 41 17.61 -22.33 9.67
N THR A 42 18.73 -22.67 10.31
CA THR A 42 18.77 -22.99 11.75
C THR A 42 19.18 -21.78 12.55
N LEU A 43 18.35 -21.40 13.52
CA LEU A 43 18.62 -20.27 14.42
C LEU A 43 19.66 -20.67 15.48
N ARG A 44 20.78 -19.94 15.57
CA ARG A 44 21.81 -20.14 16.60
C ARG A 44 22.25 -18.79 17.19
N ASP A 45 22.56 -18.80 18.48
CA ASP A 45 23.07 -17.65 19.25
C ASP A 45 24.58 -17.85 19.55
N PRO A 46 25.47 -16.85 19.32
CA PRO A 46 25.25 -15.57 18.64
C PRO A 46 25.30 -15.69 17.11
N GLY A 47 24.52 -14.86 16.39
CA GLY A 47 24.66 -14.72 14.92
C GLY A 47 23.41 -14.82 14.05
N GLY A 48 22.20 -14.92 14.62
CA GLY A 48 20.95 -14.83 13.85
C GLY A 48 20.59 -16.08 13.04
N LEU A 49 19.72 -15.93 12.02
CA LEU A 49 19.29 -17.04 11.15
C LEU A 49 20.47 -17.41 10.24
N GLN A 50 21.17 -18.48 10.58
CA GLN A 50 22.15 -19.05 9.68
C GLN A 50 21.38 -19.90 8.65
N PRO A 51 21.49 -19.60 7.35
CA PRO A 51 20.84 -20.40 6.34
C PRO A 51 21.36 -21.84 6.48
N ALA A 52 20.50 -22.83 6.29
CA ALA A 52 20.88 -24.20 6.62
C ALA A 52 22.09 -24.65 5.81
N ASN A 53 22.80 -25.65 6.32
CA ASN A 53 23.97 -26.20 5.64
C ASN A 53 23.67 -26.61 4.19
N ASN A 54 22.43 -26.98 3.86
CA ASN A 54 21.98 -27.28 2.51
C ASN A 54 21.95 -26.06 1.55
N VAL A 55 21.87 -24.84 2.05
CA VAL A 55 21.88 -23.58 1.26
C VAL A 55 23.16 -22.75 1.45
N SER A 56 24.08 -23.21 2.32
CA SER A 56 25.42 -22.60 2.53
C SER A 56 26.18 -22.34 1.22
N PHE A 57 26.04 -23.24 0.25
CA PHE A 57 26.57 -23.10 -1.11
C PHE A 57 26.12 -21.79 -1.77
N PHE A 58 24.83 -21.45 -1.70
CA PHE A 58 24.29 -20.23 -2.30
C PHE A 58 24.76 -18.96 -1.57
N ILE A 59 24.94 -19.01 -0.25
CA ILE A 59 25.54 -17.89 0.51
C ILE A 59 26.97 -17.63 0.03
N ASP A 60 27.77 -18.69 -0.11
CA ASP A 60 29.18 -18.57 -0.47
C ASP A 60 29.33 -17.99 -1.88
N ILE A 61 28.47 -18.37 -2.82
CA ILE A 61 28.55 -17.97 -4.24
C ILE A 61 27.70 -16.75 -4.62
N ILE A 62 26.87 -16.21 -3.72
CA ILE A 62 26.07 -14.99 -3.99
C ILE A 62 26.41 -13.86 -3.03
N VAL A 63 26.56 -14.17 -1.74
CA VAL A 63 26.73 -13.18 -0.67
C VAL A 63 28.22 -12.93 -0.38
N LYS A 64 29.00 -14.00 -0.14
CA LYS A 64 30.42 -13.87 0.22
C LYS A 64 31.31 -13.62 -0.99
N ALA A 65 31.12 -14.43 -2.03
CA ALA A 65 31.71 -14.22 -3.33
C ALA A 65 30.57 -13.95 -4.32
N PRO A 66 30.59 -12.87 -5.11
CA PRO A 66 29.50 -12.51 -6.03
C PRO A 66 29.55 -13.36 -7.31
N ILE A 67 29.68 -14.69 -7.18
CA ILE A 67 29.91 -15.61 -8.31
C ILE A 67 28.68 -15.67 -9.21
N ILE A 68 27.46 -15.73 -8.65
CA ILE A 68 26.23 -15.74 -9.45
C ILE A 68 26.05 -14.42 -10.21
N GLN A 69 26.39 -13.30 -9.60
CA GLN A 69 26.35 -11.99 -10.25
C GLN A 69 27.43 -11.89 -11.35
N ILE A 70 28.63 -12.41 -11.11
CA ILE A 70 29.68 -12.54 -12.15
C ILE A 70 29.18 -13.40 -13.31
N LEU A 71 28.57 -14.55 -13.01
CA LEU A 71 28.04 -15.47 -14.01
C LEU A 71 26.90 -14.82 -14.79
N ALA A 72 25.94 -14.18 -14.12
CA ALA A 72 24.84 -13.46 -14.76
C ALA A 72 25.36 -12.35 -15.70
N MET A 73 26.36 -11.58 -15.25
CA MET A 73 26.99 -10.53 -16.05
C MET A 73 27.72 -11.13 -17.26
N ALA A 74 28.47 -12.21 -17.06
CA ALA A 74 29.18 -12.90 -18.14
C ALA A 74 28.22 -13.52 -19.18
N PHE A 75 27.14 -14.14 -18.71
CA PHE A 75 26.09 -14.69 -19.58
C PHE A 75 25.36 -13.60 -20.35
N GLY A 76 24.99 -12.48 -19.69
CA GLY A 76 24.42 -11.31 -20.36
C GLY A 76 25.35 -10.76 -21.44
N MET A 77 26.64 -10.57 -21.13
CA MET A 77 27.64 -10.11 -22.10
C MET A 77 27.83 -11.10 -23.26
N MET A 78 27.83 -12.40 -22.99
CA MET A 78 27.92 -13.44 -24.01
C MET A 78 26.69 -13.43 -24.93
N MET A 79 25.49 -13.28 -24.38
CA MET A 79 24.25 -13.20 -25.18
C MET A 79 24.23 -11.93 -26.05
N VAL A 80 24.67 -10.78 -25.51
CA VAL A 80 24.88 -9.56 -26.32
C VAL A 80 25.91 -9.82 -27.42
N ALA A 81 27.03 -10.47 -27.13
CA ALA A 81 28.08 -10.78 -28.10
C ALA A 81 27.68 -11.85 -29.14
N LEU A 82 26.60 -12.61 -28.92
CA LEU A 82 26.03 -13.57 -29.86
C LEU A 82 24.98 -12.92 -30.77
N GLU A 83 24.12 -12.07 -30.20
CA GLU A 83 23.05 -11.38 -30.94
C GLU A 83 23.52 -10.12 -31.66
N TYR A 84 24.51 -9.42 -31.10
CA TYR A 84 25.30 -8.39 -31.75
C TYR A 84 26.72 -8.93 -31.94
N PRO A 85 26.95 -9.74 -32.99
CA PRO A 85 28.09 -10.63 -33.07
C PRO A 85 29.41 -9.87 -33.01
N ALA A 86 30.19 -10.13 -31.96
CA ALA A 86 31.55 -9.64 -31.86
C ALA A 86 32.38 -10.14 -33.07
N PRO A 87 33.43 -9.41 -33.50
CA PRO A 87 34.17 -9.73 -34.73
C PRO A 87 34.66 -11.19 -34.82
N PHE A 88 34.98 -11.80 -33.67
CA PHE A 88 35.47 -13.18 -33.56
C PHE A 88 34.36 -14.26 -33.53
N LEU A 89 33.10 -13.90 -33.26
CA LEU A 89 31.96 -14.83 -33.26
C LEU A 89 31.17 -14.80 -34.57
N LYS A 90 31.37 -13.77 -35.38
CA LYS A 90 30.63 -13.55 -36.63
C LYS A 90 30.86 -14.72 -37.60
N GLY A 91 29.77 -15.39 -37.97
CA GLY A 91 29.80 -16.47 -38.97
C GLY A 91 30.15 -17.85 -38.43
N THR A 92 30.36 -18.00 -37.12
CA THR A 92 30.61 -19.30 -36.48
C THR A 92 29.34 -20.16 -36.38
N ALA A 93 29.50 -21.49 -36.27
CA ALA A 93 28.37 -22.42 -36.09
C ALA A 93 27.61 -22.17 -34.78
N ILE A 94 28.31 -21.72 -33.74
CA ILE A 94 27.74 -21.37 -32.43
C ILE A 94 26.80 -20.17 -32.57
N GLN A 95 27.25 -19.10 -33.24
CA GLN A 95 26.45 -17.90 -33.45
C GLN A 95 25.18 -18.17 -34.27
N ARG A 96 25.23 -19.11 -35.22
CA ARG A 96 24.09 -19.47 -36.08
C ARG A 96 23.12 -20.47 -35.44
N SER A 97 23.46 -21.06 -34.29
CA SER A 97 22.64 -22.10 -33.65
C SER A 97 21.50 -21.51 -32.82
N PHE A 98 20.26 -21.81 -33.22
CA PHE A 98 19.07 -21.47 -32.43
C PHE A 98 19.03 -22.18 -31.08
N VAL A 99 19.49 -23.44 -31.02
CA VAL A 99 19.51 -24.23 -29.79
C VAL A 99 20.40 -23.57 -28.74
N VAL A 100 21.59 -23.10 -29.14
CA VAL A 100 22.53 -22.40 -28.24
C VAL A 100 21.89 -21.14 -27.67
N ARG A 101 21.17 -20.37 -28.48
CA ARG A 101 20.50 -19.13 -28.05
C ARG A 101 19.36 -19.41 -27.07
N ILE A 102 18.50 -20.39 -27.37
CA ILE A 102 17.38 -20.74 -26.49
C ILE A 102 17.89 -21.26 -25.15
N VAL A 103 18.86 -22.19 -25.16
CA VAL A 103 19.47 -22.71 -23.94
C VAL A 103 20.17 -21.59 -23.16
N GLY A 104 20.90 -20.70 -23.86
CA GLY A 104 21.57 -19.56 -23.26
C GLY A 104 20.59 -18.58 -22.60
N LEU A 105 19.45 -18.29 -23.24
CA LEU A 105 18.39 -17.45 -22.69
C LEU A 105 17.71 -18.06 -21.47
N ILE A 106 17.42 -19.36 -21.50
CA ILE A 106 16.83 -20.08 -20.35
C ILE A 106 17.81 -20.05 -19.17
N LEU A 107 19.10 -20.30 -19.43
CA LEU A 107 20.13 -20.27 -18.40
C LEU A 107 20.33 -18.85 -17.86
N GLN A 108 20.34 -17.83 -18.71
CA GLN A 108 20.41 -16.42 -18.30
C GLN A 108 19.23 -16.06 -17.40
N ALA A 109 18.00 -16.44 -17.77
CA ALA A 109 16.80 -16.20 -16.97
C ALA A 109 16.87 -16.91 -15.61
N PHE A 110 17.31 -18.17 -15.61
CA PHE A 110 17.48 -18.94 -14.37
C PHE A 110 18.48 -18.28 -13.41
N ILE A 111 19.65 -17.87 -13.90
CA ILE A 111 20.69 -17.22 -13.08
C ILE A 111 20.21 -15.85 -12.59
N ALA A 112 19.52 -15.07 -13.43
CA ALA A 112 18.99 -13.75 -13.07
C ALA A 112 17.96 -13.80 -11.93
N VAL A 113 17.11 -14.83 -11.91
CA VAL A 113 16.08 -15.01 -10.86
C VAL A 113 16.71 -15.32 -9.48
N LEU A 114 17.96 -15.80 -9.43
CA LEU A 114 18.61 -16.11 -8.15
C LEU A 114 18.94 -14.87 -7.32
N PHE A 115 18.90 -13.65 -7.89
CA PHE A 115 19.20 -12.40 -7.20
C PHE A 115 18.19 -11.28 -7.58
N TYR A 116 16.99 -11.30 -7.03
CA TYR A 116 16.09 -10.15 -7.06
C TYR A 116 15.17 -10.21 -5.84
N GLN A 117 14.80 -9.05 -5.29
CA GLN A 117 13.80 -8.97 -4.22
C GLN A 117 12.47 -8.50 -4.82
N THR A 118 11.52 -9.43 -4.96
CA THR A 118 10.19 -9.13 -5.51
C THR A 118 9.16 -8.80 -4.42
N HIS A 119 8.10 -8.10 -4.81
CA HIS A 119 6.88 -7.95 -4.01
C HIS A 119 6.34 -9.30 -3.53
N PHE A 120 6.48 -10.35 -4.35
CA PHE A 120 6.04 -11.71 -4.03
C PHE A 120 6.80 -12.31 -2.85
N GLU A 121 8.11 -12.12 -2.74
CA GLU A 121 8.91 -12.63 -1.62
C GLU A 121 8.52 -11.98 -0.30
N ILE A 122 8.33 -10.66 -0.32
CA ILE A 122 7.92 -9.87 0.86
C ILE A 122 6.60 -10.43 1.41
N ILE A 123 5.63 -10.69 0.54
CA ILE A 123 4.35 -11.26 0.98
C ILE A 123 4.47 -12.74 1.38
N SER A 124 5.28 -13.52 0.69
CA SER A 124 5.41 -14.97 0.94
C SER A 124 6.01 -15.26 2.31
N CYS A 125 7.03 -14.50 2.73
CA CYS A 125 7.69 -14.68 4.02
C CYS A 125 6.94 -14.05 5.21
N LEU A 126 5.83 -13.35 4.96
CA LEU A 126 5.14 -12.52 5.94
C LEU A 126 4.70 -13.25 7.22
N PRO A 127 4.07 -14.46 7.18
CA PRO A 127 3.65 -15.15 8.41
C PRO A 127 4.83 -15.59 9.25
N ASP A 128 5.82 -16.21 8.62
CA ASP A 128 7.00 -16.71 9.31
C ASP A 128 7.76 -15.57 9.99
N ARG A 129 7.86 -14.41 9.31
CA ARG A 129 8.46 -13.20 9.87
C ARG A 129 7.61 -12.61 11.00
N PHE A 130 6.28 -12.61 10.85
CA PHE A 130 5.36 -12.15 11.87
C PHE A 130 5.45 -13.00 13.15
N ASP A 131 5.40 -14.33 13.02
CA ASP A 131 5.52 -15.26 14.14
C ASP A 131 6.89 -15.12 14.81
N LYS A 132 7.97 -15.03 14.03
CA LYS A 132 9.32 -14.81 14.57
C LYS A 132 9.43 -13.49 15.34
N ALA A 133 8.89 -12.40 14.80
CA ALA A 133 8.93 -11.09 15.47
C ALA A 133 8.08 -11.09 16.74
N ARG A 134 6.96 -11.83 16.76
CA ARG A 134 6.13 -12.01 17.94
C ARG A 134 6.87 -12.84 19.01
N GLU A 135 7.51 -13.93 18.63
CA GLU A 135 8.27 -14.81 19.53
C GLU A 135 9.51 -14.12 20.11
N SER A 136 10.19 -13.26 19.35
CA SER A 136 11.32 -12.47 19.85
C SER A 136 10.92 -11.32 20.77
N GLY A 137 9.62 -10.99 20.83
CA GLY A 137 9.10 -9.83 21.57
C GLY A 137 9.31 -8.49 20.86
N ASP A 138 9.85 -8.50 19.63
CA ASP A 138 10.00 -7.27 18.82
C ASP A 138 8.66 -6.75 18.31
N LEU A 139 7.72 -7.66 18.04
CA LEU A 139 6.34 -7.39 17.67
C LEU A 139 5.39 -7.74 18.83
N LEU A 140 4.55 -6.78 19.18
CA LEU A 140 3.50 -6.92 20.18
C LEU A 140 2.18 -7.18 19.47
N PHE A 141 1.70 -8.42 19.57
CA PHE A 141 0.40 -8.81 19.05
C PHE A 141 -0.66 -8.68 20.14
N PHE A 142 -1.77 -8.03 19.82
CA PHE A 142 -2.89 -7.83 20.73
C PHE A 142 -4.11 -8.62 20.22
N PRO A 143 -4.47 -9.73 20.89
CA PRO A 143 -5.68 -10.48 20.56
C PRO A 143 -6.90 -9.58 20.63
N SER A 144 -7.78 -9.70 19.64
CA SER A 144 -8.99 -8.89 19.52
C SER A 144 -10.15 -9.75 19.04
N THR A 145 -11.37 -9.33 19.35
CA THR A 145 -12.61 -9.95 18.87
C THR A 145 -13.31 -9.02 17.90
N VAL A 146 -13.97 -9.56 16.88
CA VAL A 146 -14.74 -8.78 15.90
C VAL A 146 -16.22 -8.97 16.19
N HIS A 147 -16.93 -7.85 16.32
CA HIS A 147 -18.38 -7.80 16.46
C HIS A 147 -18.97 -7.21 15.18
N LYS A 148 -19.93 -7.90 14.58
CA LYS A 148 -20.61 -7.40 13.38
C LYS A 148 -21.74 -6.45 13.77
N HIS A 149 -21.88 -5.35 13.03
CA HIS A 149 -22.95 -4.37 13.17
C HIS A 149 -23.53 -4.07 11.79
N SER A 150 -24.84 -4.21 11.62
CA SER A 150 -25.48 -4.00 10.32
C SER A 150 -25.97 -2.56 10.19
N GLU A 151 -25.38 -1.83 9.25
CA GLU A 151 -25.75 -0.44 8.93
C GLU A 151 -25.49 -0.22 7.43
N PHE A 152 -26.19 0.73 6.80
CA PHE A 152 -26.04 1.03 5.36
C PHE A 152 -26.25 -0.15 4.40
N GLY A 153 -26.94 -1.21 4.86
CA GLY A 153 -27.12 -2.43 4.07
C GLY A 153 -25.88 -3.33 3.98
N VAL A 154 -24.86 -3.10 4.80
CA VAL A 154 -23.66 -3.94 4.93
C VAL A 154 -23.35 -4.32 6.37
N GLU A 155 -22.58 -5.39 6.56
CA GLU A 155 -22.04 -5.76 7.87
C GLU A 155 -20.72 -5.03 8.12
N LEU A 156 -20.77 -4.02 8.97
CA LEU A 156 -19.60 -3.32 9.49
C LEU A 156 -18.95 -4.15 10.60
N GLU A 157 -17.66 -3.93 10.82
CA GLU A 157 -16.86 -4.61 11.82
C GLU A 157 -16.47 -3.63 12.94
N ILE A 158 -16.79 -3.99 14.19
CA ILE A 158 -16.29 -3.30 15.38
C ILE A 158 -15.36 -4.27 16.11
N ARG A 159 -14.06 -3.98 16.05
CA ARG A 159 -13.01 -4.79 16.66
C ARG A 159 -12.76 -4.31 18.09
N LEU A 160 -12.97 -5.19 19.06
CA LEU A 160 -12.69 -4.95 20.47
C LEU A 160 -11.28 -5.45 20.81
N CYS A 161 -10.44 -4.55 21.31
CA CYS A 161 -9.06 -4.86 21.71
C CYS A 161 -8.71 -4.25 23.08
N PRO A 162 -9.06 -4.90 24.20
CA PRO A 162 -8.88 -4.34 25.55
C PRO A 162 -7.43 -4.04 25.92
N ALA A 163 -6.48 -4.76 25.33
CA ALA A 163 -5.06 -4.58 25.61
C ALA A 163 -4.52 -3.19 25.20
N LEU A 164 -5.23 -2.46 24.32
CA LEU A 164 -4.83 -1.12 23.89
C LEU A 164 -5.02 -0.04 24.97
N GLN A 165 -5.84 -0.30 26.01
CA GLN A 165 -5.95 0.61 27.16
C GLN A 165 -4.61 0.80 27.89
N LYS A 166 -3.72 -0.19 27.81
CA LYS A 166 -2.40 -0.18 28.46
C LYS A 166 -1.31 0.46 27.59
N LYS A 167 -1.64 0.88 26.37
CA LYS A 167 -0.68 1.53 25.46
C LYS A 167 -0.45 2.98 25.93
N PRO A 168 0.80 3.46 26.01
CA PRO A 168 1.05 4.87 26.30
C PRO A 168 0.36 5.73 25.24
N GLN A 169 -0.50 6.66 25.69
CA GLN A 169 -1.09 7.66 24.80
C GLN A 169 0.03 8.56 24.27
N LEU A 170 0.28 8.46 22.97
CA LEU A 170 1.14 9.42 22.28
C LEU A 170 0.25 10.61 21.90
N PRO A 171 0.69 11.87 22.12
CA PRO A 171 0.00 13.02 21.56
C PRO A 171 -0.10 12.86 20.04
N ALA A 172 -1.19 13.36 19.44
CA ALA A 172 -1.26 13.48 17.99
C ALA A 172 -0.02 14.24 17.48
N PRO A 173 0.68 13.76 16.44
CA PRO A 173 1.88 14.46 15.98
C PRO A 173 1.48 15.87 15.53
N HIS A 174 2.26 16.88 15.90
CA HIS A 174 2.18 18.20 15.26
C HIS A 174 3.07 18.15 14.02
N PHE A 175 2.47 18.30 12.83
CA PHE A 175 3.15 18.10 11.54
C PHE A 175 3.63 19.42 10.88
N ASP A 176 3.66 20.54 11.61
CA ASP A 176 4.14 21.82 11.07
C ASP A 176 5.67 21.86 10.98
N THR A 177 6.19 22.09 9.77
CA THR A 177 7.62 22.20 9.49
C THR A 177 8.23 23.52 9.95
N ALA A 178 9.42 23.40 10.55
CA ALA A 178 10.39 24.43 10.91
C ALA A 178 10.12 25.22 12.21
N VAL A 179 10.36 24.60 13.38
CA VAL A 179 11.17 25.16 14.49
C VAL A 179 11.48 24.03 15.51
N GLN A 180 12.78 23.72 15.60
CA GLN A 180 13.56 23.29 16.78
C GLN A 180 13.09 22.10 17.65
N LEU A 181 13.85 21.00 17.51
CA LEU A 181 14.56 20.30 18.61
C LEU A 181 13.85 20.28 19.97
N GLN A 182 12.83 19.43 20.12
CA GLN A 182 12.67 18.68 21.36
C GLN A 182 13.36 17.32 21.18
N PRO A 183 14.17 16.85 22.15
CA PRO A 183 14.91 15.60 22.04
C PRO A 183 13.98 14.43 22.37
N GLU A 184 12.92 14.18 21.61
CA GLU A 184 11.88 13.25 22.06
C GLU A 184 11.43 12.28 20.97
N LYS A 185 11.99 11.07 21.08
CA LYS A 185 11.74 9.81 20.35
C LYS A 185 12.37 9.71 18.94
N PRO A 186 13.25 8.69 18.73
CA PRO A 186 13.77 8.39 17.41
C PRO A 186 12.61 7.98 16.49
N ASP A 187 12.67 8.42 15.23
CA ASP A 187 11.76 7.98 14.18
C ASP A 187 11.81 6.45 14.07
N PRO A 188 10.71 5.74 14.38
CA PRO A 188 10.69 4.28 14.36
C PRO A 188 10.88 3.69 12.96
N PHE A 189 10.75 4.51 11.92
CA PHE A 189 10.92 4.12 10.53
C PHE A 189 12.28 4.56 9.94
N ALA A 190 13.14 5.19 10.74
CA ALA A 190 14.51 5.50 10.37
C ALA A 190 15.47 4.34 10.73
N PRO A 191 16.60 4.19 10.02
CA PRO A 191 17.62 3.21 10.38
C PRO A 191 18.31 3.58 11.71
N PRO A 192 18.81 2.60 12.48
CA PRO A 192 18.83 1.17 12.20
C PRO A 192 17.46 0.50 12.43
N TYR A 193 17.02 -0.31 11.46
CA TYR A 193 15.76 -1.04 11.55
C TYR A 193 15.87 -2.21 12.53
N VAL A 194 14.78 -2.50 13.24
CA VAL A 194 14.68 -3.71 14.08
C VAL A 194 14.69 -4.94 13.16
N PRO A 195 15.70 -5.84 13.26
CA PRO A 195 15.92 -6.90 12.26
C PRO A 195 14.73 -7.84 12.04
N ASN A 196 13.93 -8.09 13.09
CA ASN A 196 12.75 -8.96 12.98
C ASN A 196 11.50 -8.23 12.47
N LEU A 197 11.45 -6.88 12.52
CA LEU A 197 10.36 -6.10 11.94
C LEU A 197 10.62 -5.74 10.47
N TYR A 198 11.87 -5.73 10.03
CA TYR A 198 12.22 -5.45 8.65
C TYR A 198 11.93 -6.64 7.72
N LEU A 199 11.10 -6.40 6.70
CA LEU A 199 10.70 -7.40 5.71
C LEU A 199 11.45 -7.25 4.38
N GLY A 200 11.92 -6.05 4.05
CA GLY A 200 12.61 -5.81 2.79
C GLY A 200 12.63 -4.37 2.35
N GLU A 201 13.17 -4.14 1.14
CA GLU A 201 13.16 -2.85 0.47
C GLU A 201 12.57 -3.02 -0.93
N LEU A 202 11.93 -1.96 -1.41
CA LEU A 202 11.49 -1.83 -2.79
C LEU A 202 12.08 -0.54 -3.36
N ARG A 203 12.35 -0.53 -4.67
CA ARG A 203 12.83 0.66 -5.36
C ARG A 203 11.99 0.91 -6.60
N ASP A 204 11.65 2.17 -6.79
CA ASP A 204 11.07 2.70 -8.01
C ASP A 204 12.20 3.37 -8.82
N GLU A 205 12.65 2.71 -9.89
CA GLU A 205 13.76 3.22 -10.71
C GLU A 205 13.40 4.51 -11.47
N PRO A 206 12.21 4.65 -12.10
CA PRO A 206 11.77 5.89 -12.74
C PRO A 206 11.81 7.13 -11.84
N GLU A 207 11.33 7.02 -10.60
CA GLU A 207 11.22 8.14 -9.66
C GLU A 207 12.43 8.27 -8.70
N ASP A 208 13.41 7.37 -8.80
CA ASP A 208 14.51 7.20 -7.84
C ASP A 208 14.02 7.18 -6.37
N ALA A 209 12.91 6.48 -6.13
CA ALA A 209 12.28 6.39 -4.83
C ALA A 209 12.58 5.03 -4.18
N GLU A 210 12.98 5.04 -2.92
CA GLU A 210 13.25 3.83 -2.14
C GLU A 210 12.23 3.69 -1.00
N TYR A 211 11.83 2.45 -0.74
CA TYR A 211 10.81 2.10 0.23
C TYR A 211 11.32 0.99 1.15
N ILE A 212 10.89 1.04 2.40
CA ILE A 212 11.16 0.02 3.42
C ILE A 212 9.84 -0.65 3.78
N ILE A 213 9.85 -1.98 3.83
CA ILE A 213 8.71 -2.76 4.30
C ILE A 213 8.96 -3.20 5.73
N LEU A 214 8.06 -2.78 6.64
CA LEU A 214 8.15 -3.06 8.07
C LEU A 214 6.88 -3.74 8.57
N LEU A 215 7.01 -4.75 9.43
CA LEU A 215 5.91 -5.24 10.24
C LEU A 215 5.45 -4.15 11.21
N ASN A 216 4.13 -4.04 11.41
CA ASN A 216 3.61 -3.16 12.45
C ASN A 216 3.97 -3.74 13.83
N LYS A 217 4.80 -3.00 14.58
CA LYS A 217 5.22 -3.35 15.93
C LYS A 217 4.06 -3.57 16.91
N TYR A 218 2.98 -2.81 16.78
CA TYR A 218 1.83 -2.86 17.68
C TYR A 218 0.62 -3.40 16.92
N SER A 219 0.66 -4.70 16.61
CA SER A 219 -0.27 -5.31 15.68
C SER A 219 -1.53 -5.83 16.38
N VAL A 220 -2.69 -5.39 15.89
CA VAL A 220 -4.01 -5.93 16.29
C VAL A 220 -4.49 -6.98 15.29
N VAL A 221 -4.16 -6.80 14.01
CA VAL A 221 -4.48 -7.73 12.92
C VAL A 221 -3.20 -8.47 12.53
N PRO A 222 -3.16 -9.82 12.60
CA PRO A 222 -1.98 -10.59 12.22
C PRO A 222 -1.45 -10.18 10.85
N ASN A 223 -0.13 -10.22 10.64
CA ASN A 223 0.49 -9.90 9.35
C ASN A 223 0.25 -8.46 8.84
N HIS A 224 -0.20 -7.52 9.68
CA HIS A 224 -0.22 -6.10 9.34
C HIS A 224 1.21 -5.57 9.12
N PHE A 225 1.46 -5.01 7.94
CA PHE A 225 2.74 -4.40 7.59
C PHE A 225 2.57 -3.02 6.94
N LEU A 226 3.68 -2.31 6.81
CA LEU A 226 3.79 -0.92 6.39
C LEU A 226 4.72 -0.83 5.19
N LEU A 227 4.33 -0.06 4.17
CA LEU A 227 5.21 0.47 3.13
C LEU A 227 5.60 1.89 3.55
N VAL A 228 6.87 2.08 3.90
CA VAL A 228 7.40 3.37 4.37
C VAL A 228 8.35 3.94 3.33
N THR A 229 8.35 5.24 3.09
CA THR A 229 9.45 5.88 2.36
C THR A 229 10.77 5.65 3.11
N LYS A 230 11.88 5.42 2.40
CA LYS A 230 13.17 5.20 3.07
C LYS A 230 13.73 6.49 3.65
N ASP A 231 13.71 7.54 2.85
CA ASP A 231 13.99 8.90 3.31
C ASP A 231 12.74 9.51 3.91
N TYR A 232 12.92 10.35 4.94
CA TYR A 232 11.82 11.02 5.59
C TYR A 232 11.03 11.88 4.59
N GLN A 233 9.76 11.51 4.40
CA GLN A 233 8.75 12.36 3.78
C GLN A 233 7.61 12.59 4.76
N SER A 234 6.96 13.75 4.68
CA SER A 234 5.85 14.06 5.59
C SER A 234 4.62 13.19 5.30
N GLN A 235 3.96 12.70 6.35
CA GLN A 235 2.64 12.07 6.30
C GLN A 235 1.51 13.04 5.89
N THR A 236 1.79 14.34 5.80
CA THR A 236 0.86 15.34 5.23
C THR A 236 1.01 15.48 3.71
N SER A 237 2.00 14.81 3.10
CA SER A 237 2.20 14.85 1.65
C SER A 237 1.28 13.85 0.93
N PRO A 238 0.67 14.24 -0.20
CA PRO A 238 -0.13 13.31 -1.02
C PRO A 238 0.69 12.09 -1.49
N LEU A 239 0.01 10.98 -1.77
CA LEU A 239 0.64 9.80 -2.37
C LEU A 239 1.17 10.16 -3.77
N ARG A 240 2.42 9.76 -4.04
CA ARG A 240 3.05 9.87 -5.35
C ARG A 240 2.64 8.69 -6.24
N PRO A 241 2.79 8.78 -7.56
CA PRO A 241 2.53 7.65 -8.47
C PRO A 241 3.32 6.40 -8.06
N GLY A 242 4.61 6.54 -7.74
CA GLY A 242 5.42 5.44 -7.18
C GLY A 242 4.79 4.79 -5.94
N ASP A 243 4.31 5.58 -4.97
CA ASP A 243 3.69 5.05 -3.74
C ASP A 243 2.46 4.18 -4.06
N LEU A 244 1.62 4.66 -4.98
CA LEU A 244 0.41 3.96 -5.44
C LEU A 244 0.78 2.67 -6.16
N VAL A 245 1.76 2.72 -7.06
CA VAL A 245 2.21 1.57 -7.86
C VAL A 245 2.80 0.48 -6.96
N GLN A 246 3.72 0.81 -6.05
CA GLN A 246 4.33 -0.18 -5.15
C GLN A 246 3.28 -0.79 -4.22
N THR A 247 2.36 0.04 -3.68
CA THR A 247 1.24 -0.44 -2.86
C THR A 247 0.37 -1.42 -3.65
N TYR A 248 -0.05 -1.06 -4.87
CA TYR A 248 -0.93 -1.90 -5.68
C TYR A 248 -0.24 -3.22 -6.09
N LYS A 249 1.06 -3.19 -6.40
CA LYS A 249 1.86 -4.39 -6.68
C LYS A 249 1.96 -5.32 -5.47
N LEU A 250 2.02 -4.80 -4.25
CA LEU A 250 1.96 -5.61 -3.01
C LEU A 250 0.59 -6.31 -2.90
N LEU A 251 -0.51 -5.62 -3.24
CA LEU A 251 -1.84 -6.23 -3.28
C LEU A 251 -1.95 -7.34 -4.34
N ILE A 252 -1.42 -7.11 -5.55
CA ILE A 252 -1.35 -8.15 -6.60
C ILE A 252 -0.54 -9.36 -6.11
N ALA A 253 0.62 -9.11 -5.50
CA ALA A 253 1.49 -10.15 -4.97
C ALA A 253 0.76 -10.97 -3.89
N ALA A 254 0.01 -10.30 -3.01
CA ALA A 254 -0.82 -10.98 -2.02
C ALA A 254 -1.86 -11.89 -2.67
N GLN A 255 -2.63 -11.38 -3.65
CA GLN A 255 -3.62 -12.19 -4.37
C GLN A 255 -2.99 -13.43 -5.01
N ARG A 256 -1.80 -13.31 -5.60
CA ARG A 256 -1.06 -14.43 -6.22
C ARG A 256 -0.58 -15.47 -5.21
N THR A 257 -0.35 -15.09 -3.95
CA THR A 257 -0.01 -16.02 -2.86
C THR A 257 -1.25 -16.63 -2.19
N GLY A 258 -2.45 -16.39 -2.73
CA GLY A 258 -3.72 -16.86 -2.16
C GLY A 258 -4.18 -16.05 -0.95
N ARG A 259 -3.64 -14.85 -0.75
CA ARG A 259 -3.98 -13.95 0.35
C ARG A 259 -4.72 -12.73 -0.16
N ARG A 260 -5.51 -12.12 0.70
CA ARG A 260 -6.25 -10.90 0.38
C ARG A 260 -5.83 -9.82 1.33
N PHE A 261 -5.50 -8.67 0.78
CA PHE A 261 -5.09 -7.49 1.51
C PHE A 261 -5.81 -6.29 0.91
N PHE A 262 -5.93 -5.25 1.71
CA PHE A 262 -6.14 -3.90 1.19
C PHE A 262 -5.14 -2.96 1.86
N ALA A 263 -4.97 -1.80 1.25
CA ALA A 263 -4.09 -0.77 1.76
C ALA A 263 -4.88 0.45 2.21
N PHE A 264 -4.33 1.19 3.16
CA PHE A 264 -4.89 2.46 3.57
C PHE A 264 -3.82 3.48 3.92
N TYR A 265 -4.17 4.76 3.78
CA TYR A 265 -3.30 5.89 4.06
C TYR A 265 -4.06 6.96 4.85
N ASN A 266 -3.41 7.52 5.88
CA ASN A 266 -3.96 8.58 6.71
C ASN A 266 -3.16 9.85 6.44
N CYS A 267 -3.69 10.77 5.63
CA CYS A 267 -2.99 11.98 5.21
C CYS A 267 -3.44 13.19 6.04
N GLY A 268 -2.52 13.88 6.68
CA GLY A 268 -2.82 15.12 7.42
C GLY A 268 -3.23 14.91 8.89
N ASN A 269 -3.26 16.01 9.64
CA ASN A 269 -3.37 16.01 11.10
C ASN A 269 -4.71 15.46 11.60
N LEU A 270 -5.79 15.62 10.81
CA LEU A 270 -7.15 15.22 11.19
C LEU A 270 -7.50 13.80 10.71
N SER A 271 -6.55 13.08 10.10
CA SER A 271 -6.80 11.78 9.46
C SER A 271 -6.70 10.57 10.39
N GLY A 272 -6.33 10.78 11.65
CA GLY A 272 -5.99 9.70 12.59
C GLY A 272 -4.58 9.11 12.37
N ALA A 273 -3.68 9.85 11.72
CA ALA A 273 -2.28 9.45 11.56
C ALA A 273 -1.50 9.54 12.89
N SER A 274 -0.67 8.55 13.17
CA SER A 274 0.09 8.45 14.44
C SER A 274 1.60 8.62 14.30
N GLN A 275 2.13 8.70 13.07
CA GLN A 275 3.55 8.88 12.78
C GLN A 275 3.73 9.94 11.68
N PRO A 276 4.73 10.84 11.82
CA PRO A 276 4.99 11.91 10.87
C PRO A 276 5.70 11.48 9.59
N HIS A 277 6.40 10.34 9.62
CA HIS A 277 7.07 9.79 8.46
C HIS A 277 6.06 9.03 7.59
N LYS A 278 6.01 9.39 6.30
CA LYS A 278 5.15 8.83 5.25
C LYS A 278 5.15 7.30 5.21
N HIS A 279 3.98 6.72 5.45
CA HIS A 279 3.77 5.28 5.38
C HIS A 279 2.34 4.93 4.93
N VAL A 280 2.23 3.91 4.09
CA VAL A 280 0.99 3.23 3.69
C VAL A 280 0.88 1.93 4.49
N GLN A 281 -0.31 1.62 4.98
CA GLN A 281 -0.57 0.46 5.83
C GLN A 281 -1.31 -0.61 5.04
N LEU A 282 -0.91 -1.87 5.18
CA LEU A 282 -1.52 -3.00 4.51
C LEU A 282 -1.97 -4.03 5.54
N ILE A 283 -3.24 -4.38 5.52
CA ILE A 283 -3.81 -5.39 6.43
C ILE A 283 -4.47 -6.52 5.64
N PRO A 284 -4.38 -7.76 6.13
CA PRO A 284 -5.07 -8.87 5.50
C PRO A 284 -6.58 -8.77 5.71
N LEU A 285 -7.31 -9.41 4.80
CA LEU A 285 -8.75 -9.57 4.84
C LEU A 285 -9.10 -11.04 5.08
N GLU A 286 -10.08 -11.26 5.95
CA GLU A 286 -10.71 -12.57 6.11
C GLU A 286 -11.77 -12.81 5.02
N ASP A 287 -12.49 -11.74 4.66
CA ASP A 287 -13.55 -11.73 3.65
C ASP A 287 -13.11 -11.13 2.30
N ASP A 288 -14.05 -11.06 1.35
CA ASP A 288 -13.85 -10.52 0.01
C ASP A 288 -13.85 -8.98 -0.04
N GLY A 289 -12.91 -8.34 0.64
CA GLY A 289 -12.79 -6.88 0.71
C GLY A 289 -13.24 -6.30 2.05
N PRO A 290 -12.83 -5.07 2.40
CA PRO A 290 -13.39 -4.36 3.56
C PRO A 290 -14.89 -4.10 3.35
N PRO A 291 -15.70 -3.89 4.40
CA PRO A 291 -17.15 -3.68 4.27
C PRO A 291 -17.57 -2.64 3.23
N VAL A 292 -16.84 -1.52 3.11
CA VAL A 292 -17.14 -0.46 2.11
C VAL A 292 -16.96 -0.91 0.65
N GLU A 293 -16.12 -1.91 0.41
CA GLU A 293 -15.89 -2.49 -0.93
C GLU A 293 -17.18 -3.14 -1.46
N LYS A 294 -17.99 -3.74 -0.57
CA LYS A 294 -19.27 -4.35 -0.95
C LYS A 294 -20.26 -3.31 -1.49
N LEU A 295 -20.30 -2.12 -0.87
CA LEU A 295 -21.10 -0.99 -1.35
C LEU A 295 -20.61 -0.49 -2.72
N ALA A 296 -19.29 -0.31 -2.85
CA ALA A 296 -18.68 0.16 -4.09
C ALA A 296 -18.94 -0.78 -5.28
N ARG A 297 -18.90 -2.10 -5.07
CA ARG A 297 -19.25 -3.08 -6.10
C ARG A 297 -20.73 -3.08 -6.47
N ALA A 298 -21.61 -2.95 -5.48
CA ALA A 298 -23.06 -2.92 -5.70
C ALA A 298 -23.53 -1.67 -6.44
N THR A 299 -22.78 -0.57 -6.32
CA THR A 299 -23.11 0.71 -6.94
C THR A 299 -23.03 0.62 -8.47
N LYS A 300 -24.11 1.02 -9.15
CA LYS A 300 -24.14 1.13 -10.62
C LYS A 300 -23.58 2.49 -11.01
N VAL A 301 -22.60 2.48 -11.91
CA VAL A 301 -21.93 3.71 -12.37
C VAL A 301 -22.15 3.82 -13.88
N ASP A 302 -22.73 4.94 -14.33
CA ASP A 302 -23.00 5.17 -15.75
C ASP A 302 -21.72 5.32 -16.58
N TYR A 303 -20.70 5.92 -15.95
CA TYR A 303 -19.38 6.15 -16.55
C TYR A 303 -18.32 5.47 -15.68
N PRO A 304 -17.90 4.24 -16.03
CA PRO A 304 -16.94 3.45 -15.25
C PRO A 304 -15.62 4.18 -14.99
N ASP A 305 -15.29 5.17 -15.82
CA ASP A 305 -14.06 5.95 -15.74
C ASP A 305 -14.14 7.23 -14.89
N ARG A 306 -15.29 7.52 -14.29
CA ARG A 306 -15.48 8.71 -13.45
C ARG A 306 -15.53 8.37 -11.97
N PRO A 307 -15.14 9.32 -11.09
CA PRO A 307 -15.48 9.23 -9.69
C PRO A 307 -17.00 9.17 -9.46
N PHE A 308 -17.39 8.50 -8.37
CA PHE A 308 -18.75 8.45 -7.87
C PHE A 308 -18.75 8.47 -6.33
N ALA A 309 -19.92 8.68 -5.73
CA ALA A 309 -20.11 8.62 -4.29
C ALA A 309 -21.04 7.44 -3.94
N LEU A 310 -20.85 6.87 -2.76
CA LEU A 310 -21.74 5.90 -2.14
C LEU A 310 -22.81 6.68 -1.38
N ASN A 311 -24.02 6.71 -1.93
CA ASN A 311 -25.13 7.52 -1.41
C ASN A 311 -25.70 6.95 -0.11
N GLU A 312 -25.41 5.68 0.19
CA GLU A 312 -25.80 5.03 1.43
C GLU A 312 -25.02 5.58 2.64
N LEU A 313 -23.84 6.17 2.42
CA LEU A 313 -22.99 6.69 3.49
C LEU A 313 -23.37 8.13 3.86
N SER A 314 -23.49 8.40 5.16
CA SER A 314 -23.87 9.69 5.76
C SER A 314 -22.76 10.76 5.75
N TYR A 315 -21.72 10.59 4.93
CA TYR A 315 -20.55 11.46 4.87
C TYR A 315 -20.00 11.53 3.45
N ALA A 316 -19.30 12.62 3.14
CA ALA A 316 -18.61 12.79 1.87
C ALA A 316 -17.63 11.65 1.63
N ASN A 317 -17.78 10.96 0.51
CA ASN A 317 -16.91 9.88 0.10
C ASN A 317 -16.77 9.92 -1.42
N HIS A 318 -15.52 9.77 -1.89
CA HIS A 318 -15.19 9.85 -3.31
C HIS A 318 -14.53 8.54 -3.71
N VAL A 319 -15.14 7.83 -4.67
CA VAL A 319 -14.72 6.49 -5.07
C VAL A 319 -14.43 6.45 -6.56
N ARG A 320 -13.33 5.78 -6.94
CA ARG A 320 -12.98 5.48 -8.32
C ARG A 320 -12.88 3.97 -8.49
N ARG A 321 -13.60 3.42 -9.47
CA ARG A 321 -13.51 2.01 -9.88
C ARG A 321 -12.41 1.79 -10.90
N PHE A 322 -11.56 0.79 -10.69
CA PHE A 322 -10.50 0.46 -11.62
C PHE A 322 -10.99 -0.41 -12.79
N PRO A 323 -10.29 -0.35 -13.94
CA PRO A 323 -10.49 -1.31 -15.02
C PRO A 323 -10.25 -2.75 -14.55
N PRO A 324 -11.09 -3.74 -14.93
CA PRO A 324 -10.96 -5.13 -14.46
C PRO A 324 -9.62 -5.80 -14.75
N ASN A 325 -8.90 -5.33 -15.77
CA ASN A 325 -7.60 -5.85 -16.20
C ASN A 325 -6.41 -5.08 -15.60
N LEU A 326 -6.62 -4.12 -14.70
CA LEU A 326 -5.57 -3.28 -14.14
C LEU A 326 -4.46 -4.11 -13.46
N ALA A 327 -4.83 -5.16 -12.72
CA ALA A 327 -3.90 -6.10 -12.09
C ALA A 327 -2.96 -6.85 -13.07
N SER A 328 -3.29 -6.83 -14.37
CA SER A 328 -2.50 -7.43 -15.45
C SER A 328 -1.93 -6.40 -16.43
N ALA A 329 -2.10 -5.11 -16.16
CA ALA A 329 -1.62 -4.03 -17.01
C ALA A 329 -0.08 -3.91 -16.99
N THR A 330 0.48 -3.19 -17.96
CA THR A 330 1.90 -2.79 -17.91
C THR A 330 2.12 -1.80 -16.77
N ASN A 331 3.38 -1.59 -16.35
CA ASN A 331 3.69 -0.64 -15.28
C ASN A 331 3.23 0.78 -15.62
N GLU A 332 3.41 1.22 -16.85
CA GLU A 332 3.07 2.57 -17.30
C GLU A 332 1.54 2.77 -17.28
N ALA A 333 0.79 1.78 -17.76
CA ALA A 333 -0.68 1.83 -17.73
C ALA A 333 -1.23 1.73 -16.30
N LEU A 334 -0.58 0.95 -15.44
CA LEU A 334 -0.91 0.85 -14.03
C LEU A 334 -0.71 2.19 -13.32
N GLU A 335 0.46 2.80 -13.49
CA GLU A 335 0.81 4.10 -12.92
C GLU A 335 -0.15 5.19 -13.36
N SER A 336 -0.40 5.31 -14.68
CA SER A 336 -1.35 6.29 -15.23
C SER A 336 -2.74 6.12 -14.61
N ALA A 337 -3.29 4.91 -14.61
CA ALA A 337 -4.64 4.67 -14.10
C ALA A 337 -4.75 4.97 -12.59
N LEU A 338 -3.73 4.64 -11.80
CA LEU A 338 -3.70 4.93 -10.36
C LEU A 338 -3.53 6.42 -10.07
N ALA A 339 -2.64 7.11 -10.80
CA ALA A 339 -2.41 8.53 -10.65
C ALA A 339 -3.63 9.35 -11.06
N ASP A 340 -4.25 9.02 -12.20
CA ASP A 340 -5.46 9.67 -12.70
C ASP A 340 -6.62 9.48 -11.71
N ALA A 341 -6.78 8.27 -11.17
CA ALA A 341 -7.75 7.98 -10.12
C ALA A 341 -7.52 8.84 -8.88
N PHE A 342 -6.29 8.85 -8.37
CA PHE A 342 -5.94 9.58 -7.15
C PHE A 342 -6.14 11.09 -7.30
N LEU A 343 -5.69 11.68 -8.41
CA LEU A 343 -5.83 13.11 -8.66
C LEU A 343 -7.30 13.53 -8.80
N ALA A 344 -8.10 12.78 -9.56
CA ALA A 344 -9.53 13.06 -9.72
C ALA A 344 -10.28 13.02 -8.38
N LEU A 345 -9.93 12.07 -7.51
CA LEU A 345 -10.51 11.97 -6.17
C LEU A 345 -9.99 13.05 -5.21
N LEU A 346 -8.72 13.43 -5.32
CA LEU A 346 -8.12 14.49 -4.51
C LEU A 346 -8.74 15.85 -4.84
N ASP A 347 -9.02 16.13 -6.11
CA ASP A 347 -9.75 17.34 -6.52
C ASP A 347 -11.14 17.43 -5.88
N LEU A 348 -11.84 16.29 -5.76
CA LEU A 348 -13.13 16.22 -5.07
C LEU A 348 -13.00 16.41 -3.56
N VAL A 349 -11.96 15.86 -2.94
CA VAL A 349 -11.63 16.13 -1.52
C VAL A 349 -11.42 17.64 -1.31
N ILE A 350 -10.59 18.27 -2.13
CA ILE A 350 -10.33 19.71 -2.06
C ILE A 350 -11.63 20.50 -2.28
N SER A 351 -12.46 20.11 -3.27
CA SER A 351 -13.74 20.74 -3.52
C SER A 351 -14.72 20.60 -2.34
N THR A 352 -14.69 19.47 -1.63
CA THR A 352 -15.56 19.25 -0.46
C THR A 352 -15.10 20.11 0.71
N VAL A 353 -13.80 20.10 0.99
CA VAL A 353 -13.19 20.90 2.06
C VAL A 353 -13.41 22.39 1.85
N ARG A 354 -13.31 22.88 0.62
CA ARG A 354 -13.52 24.31 0.29
C ARG A 354 -14.96 24.79 0.52
N ARG A 355 -15.94 23.89 0.65
CA ARG A 355 -17.35 24.22 0.88
C ARG A 355 -17.72 24.21 2.36
N ASP A 356 -16.91 23.62 3.22
CA ASP A 356 -17.14 23.62 4.66
C ASP A 356 -16.60 24.94 5.27
N PRO A 357 -17.47 25.83 5.78
CA PRO A 357 -17.07 27.13 6.28
C PRO A 357 -16.24 27.04 7.58
N ASP A 358 -16.34 25.93 8.31
CA ASP A 358 -15.68 25.71 9.60
C ASP A 358 -14.43 24.82 9.46
N TYR A 359 -14.01 24.49 8.24
CA TYR A 359 -12.82 23.70 8.02
C TYR A 359 -11.56 24.50 8.44
N PRO A 360 -10.64 23.91 9.23
CA PRO A 360 -9.46 24.62 9.68
C PRO A 360 -8.56 25.02 8.50
N PRO A 361 -7.94 26.22 8.52
CA PRO A 361 -7.03 26.63 7.47
C PRO A 361 -5.82 25.70 7.40
N GLY A 362 -5.39 25.32 6.20
CA GLY A 362 -4.22 24.49 6.00
C GLY A 362 -4.36 23.48 4.87
N THR A 363 -3.55 22.43 4.92
CA THR A 363 -3.64 21.32 3.97
C THR A 363 -4.81 20.40 4.33
N PRO A 364 -5.65 20.00 3.36
CA PRO A 364 -6.74 19.06 3.61
C PRO A 364 -6.23 17.75 4.21
N SER A 365 -6.89 17.28 5.26
CA SER A 365 -6.72 15.93 5.77
C SER A 365 -7.70 14.98 5.09
N PHE A 366 -7.24 13.78 4.75
CA PHE A 366 -8.07 12.77 4.11
C PHE A 366 -7.56 11.36 4.40
N ASN A 367 -8.46 10.38 4.29
CA ASN A 367 -8.10 8.97 4.26
C ASN A 367 -8.14 8.43 2.85
N VAL A 368 -7.25 7.48 2.57
CA VAL A 368 -7.30 6.66 1.35
C VAL A 368 -7.53 5.21 1.77
N VAL A 369 -8.43 4.53 1.06
CA VAL A 369 -8.56 3.07 1.07
C VAL A 369 -8.34 2.59 -0.36
N LEU A 370 -7.43 1.63 -0.53
CA LEU A 370 -7.05 1.10 -1.84
C LEU A 370 -7.20 -0.42 -1.85
N THR A 371 -8.04 -0.91 -2.75
CA THR A 371 -8.21 -2.34 -3.05
C THR A 371 -7.74 -2.62 -4.47
N LEU A 372 -7.87 -3.87 -4.94
CA LEU A 372 -7.58 -4.18 -6.34
C LEU A 372 -8.64 -3.63 -7.32
N GLU A 373 -9.84 -3.31 -6.82
CA GLU A 373 -10.99 -2.92 -7.63
C GLU A 373 -11.35 -1.44 -7.49
N HIS A 374 -11.09 -0.82 -6.34
CA HIS A 374 -11.48 0.56 -6.07
C HIS A 374 -10.41 1.35 -5.29
N MET A 375 -10.44 2.67 -5.48
CA MET A 375 -9.78 3.64 -4.61
C MET A 375 -10.85 4.53 -3.99
N HIS A 376 -10.78 4.73 -2.69
CA HIS A 376 -11.67 5.60 -1.92
C HIS A 376 -10.83 6.73 -1.30
N LEU A 377 -11.27 7.98 -1.47
CA LEU A 377 -10.76 9.12 -0.72
C LEU A 377 -11.88 9.72 0.12
N ILE A 378 -11.61 9.92 1.40
CA ILE A 378 -12.57 10.45 2.37
C ILE A 378 -11.98 11.72 3.00
N PRO A 379 -12.58 12.90 2.78
CA PRO A 379 -12.15 14.14 3.43
C PRO A 379 -12.43 14.09 4.95
N ARG A 380 -11.50 14.59 5.76
CA ARG A 380 -11.53 14.48 7.23
C ARG A 380 -11.50 15.84 7.91
N LYS A 381 -12.36 16.02 8.93
CA LYS A 381 -12.48 17.25 9.73
C LYS A 381 -11.94 17.10 11.16
N LYS A 382 -12.02 15.91 11.74
CA LYS A 382 -11.52 15.61 13.11
C LYS A 382 -10.93 14.21 13.13
N ASP A 383 -9.94 13.96 13.98
CA ASP A 383 -9.31 12.65 14.15
C ASP A 383 -10.06 11.76 15.17
N ASN A 384 -10.81 12.35 16.10
CA ASN A 384 -11.57 11.65 17.13
C ASN A 384 -13.01 12.14 17.21
N HIS A 385 -13.91 11.23 17.55
CA HIS A 385 -15.31 11.49 17.90
C HIS A 385 -15.49 11.31 19.41
N THR A 386 -16.29 12.15 20.08
CA THR A 386 -16.58 11.99 21.51
C THR A 386 -17.87 11.21 21.67
N LEU A 387 -17.77 9.98 22.18
CA LEU A 387 -18.93 9.12 22.40
C LEU A 387 -19.90 9.74 23.40
N SER A 388 -21.17 9.84 23.00
CA SER A 388 -22.20 10.51 23.80
C SER A 388 -22.46 9.85 25.17
N GLU A 389 -22.43 8.52 25.24
CA GLU A 389 -22.71 7.77 26.46
C GLU A 389 -21.56 7.79 27.47
N THR A 390 -20.31 7.76 27.01
CA THR A 390 -19.13 7.65 27.87
C THR A 390 -18.38 8.97 28.07
N GLY A 391 -18.54 9.92 27.14
CA GLY A 391 -17.74 11.13 27.05
C GLY A 391 -16.29 10.88 26.64
N GLU A 392 -15.92 9.66 26.24
CA GLU A 392 -14.55 9.29 25.88
C GLU A 392 -14.29 9.53 24.39
N PRO A 393 -13.05 9.92 24.01
CA PRO A 393 -12.68 10.09 22.61
C PRO A 393 -12.42 8.74 21.92
N LEU A 394 -13.19 8.45 20.89
CA LEU A 394 -12.98 7.37 19.94
C LEU A 394 -12.13 7.84 18.76
N SER A 395 -10.96 7.23 18.58
CA SER A 395 -10.06 7.57 17.47
C SER A 395 -10.47 6.89 16.18
N VAL A 396 -10.59 7.67 15.10
CA VAL A 396 -11.01 7.18 13.78
C VAL A 396 -9.93 7.48 12.75
N ASN A 397 -9.47 6.42 12.07
CA ASN A 397 -8.56 6.50 10.93
C ASN A 397 -9.23 5.89 9.68
N ALA A 398 -8.48 5.68 8.60
CA ALA A 398 -9.00 5.09 7.36
C ALA A 398 -9.72 3.74 7.55
N LEU A 399 -9.38 2.93 8.58
CA LEU A 399 -10.08 1.68 8.85
C LEU A 399 -11.54 1.91 9.25
N GLY A 400 -11.84 2.99 10.00
CA GLY A 400 -13.21 3.35 10.32
C GLY A 400 -14.05 3.56 9.06
N PHE A 401 -13.50 4.28 8.07
CA PHE A 401 -14.13 4.52 6.77
C PHE A 401 -14.10 3.30 5.83
N ALA A 402 -13.22 2.33 6.08
CA ALA A 402 -13.31 1.02 5.45
C ALA A 402 -14.47 0.17 6.02
N GLY A 403 -15.12 0.63 7.10
CA GLY A 403 -16.17 -0.07 7.85
C GLY A 403 -15.63 -0.95 8.98
N MET A 404 -14.41 -0.69 9.46
CA MET A 404 -13.69 -1.50 10.44
C MET A 404 -13.22 -0.64 11.62
N LEU A 405 -14.10 -0.42 12.61
CA LEU A 405 -13.79 0.38 13.80
C LEU A 405 -12.99 -0.42 14.83
N LEU A 406 -12.23 0.29 15.66
CA LEU A 406 -11.43 -0.28 16.74
C LEU A 406 -11.82 0.38 18.06
N VAL A 407 -12.30 -0.42 19.00
CA VAL A 407 -12.66 0.00 20.36
C VAL A 407 -11.78 -0.69 21.40
N LYS A 408 -11.58 -0.03 22.53
CA LYS A 408 -10.66 -0.47 23.59
C LYS A 408 -11.38 -1.05 24.79
N SER A 409 -12.71 -0.97 24.86
CA SER A 409 -13.49 -1.49 25.98
C SER A 409 -14.88 -1.97 25.53
N GLU A 410 -15.48 -2.85 26.31
CA GLU A 410 -16.88 -3.27 26.11
C GLU A 410 -17.85 -2.08 26.24
N GLN A 411 -17.51 -1.10 27.08
CA GLN A 411 -18.31 0.11 27.24
C GLN A 411 -18.28 0.98 25.97
N GLU A 412 -17.10 1.16 25.36
CA GLU A 412 -16.96 1.83 24.06
C GLU A 412 -17.69 1.03 22.97
N LEU A 413 -17.64 -0.31 22.99
CA LEU A 413 -18.33 -1.16 22.01
C LEU A 413 -19.83 -0.93 22.02
N GLU A 414 -20.45 -0.96 23.20
CA GLU A 414 -21.90 -0.76 23.32
C GLU A 414 -22.30 0.69 22.98
N ALA A 415 -21.50 1.68 23.39
CA ALA A 415 -21.73 3.08 23.02
C ALA A 415 -21.67 3.28 21.49
N VAL A 416 -20.69 2.67 20.80
CA VAL A 416 -20.59 2.74 19.33
C VAL A 416 -21.79 2.10 18.65
N LYS A 417 -22.29 0.96 19.15
CA LYS A 417 -23.49 0.32 18.61
C LYS A 417 -24.76 1.13 18.85
N SER A 418 -24.85 1.79 20.00
CA SER A 418 -25.98 2.63 20.41
C SER A 418 -26.08 3.90 19.57
N GLU A 419 -24.94 4.60 19.39
CA GLU A 419 -24.85 5.85 18.65
C GLU A 419 -24.91 5.64 17.12
N GLY A 420 -24.46 4.49 16.64
CA GLY A 420 -24.42 4.13 15.21
C GLY A 420 -23.12 4.58 14.55
N VAL A 421 -22.53 3.70 13.73
CA VAL A 421 -21.25 3.95 13.07
C VAL A 421 -21.39 5.10 12.08
N GLY A 422 -22.53 5.22 11.41
CA GLY A 422 -22.79 6.30 10.48
C GLY A 422 -22.71 7.69 11.07
N ASN A 423 -23.27 7.88 12.27
CA ASN A 423 -23.25 9.16 12.97
C ASN A 423 -21.83 9.53 13.42
N ILE A 424 -21.10 8.55 13.95
CA ILE A 424 -19.70 8.71 14.36
C ILE A 424 -18.84 9.13 13.16
N LEU A 425 -18.95 8.42 12.03
CA LEU A 425 -18.16 8.72 10.84
C LEU A 425 -18.55 10.05 10.19
N ARG A 426 -19.82 10.46 10.29
CA ARG A 426 -20.28 11.79 9.86
C ARG A 426 -19.62 12.91 10.66
N ASP A 427 -19.51 12.79 11.98
CA ASP A 427 -18.89 13.82 12.83
C ASP A 427 -17.39 14.02 12.57
N VAL A 428 -16.65 12.94 12.27
CA VAL A 428 -15.21 13.03 11.96
C VAL A 428 -14.91 13.27 10.47
N GLY A 429 -15.89 13.05 9.61
CA GLY A 429 -15.86 13.32 8.17
C GLY A 429 -16.33 14.73 7.82
N LEU A 430 -16.58 14.96 6.53
CA LEU A 430 -17.31 16.12 6.04
C LEU A 430 -18.66 15.68 5.50
N GLU A 431 -19.63 16.60 5.46
CA GLU A 431 -20.94 16.33 4.88
C GLU A 431 -20.86 16.08 3.37
N SER A 432 -21.72 15.18 2.88
CA SER A 432 -21.80 14.90 1.45
C SER A 432 -22.35 16.13 0.71
N VAL A 433 -21.66 16.53 -0.36
CA VAL A 433 -22.12 17.61 -1.25
C VAL A 433 -23.51 17.33 -1.82
N HIS A 434 -23.90 16.06 -1.98
CA HIS A 434 -25.23 15.70 -2.46
C HIS A 434 -26.33 16.05 -1.45
N GLU A 435 -26.06 15.93 -0.15
CA GLU A 435 -27.00 16.34 0.90
C GLU A 435 -27.15 17.87 0.95
N LEU A 436 -26.06 18.62 0.74
CA LEU A 436 -26.12 20.10 0.69
C LEU A 436 -27.04 20.60 -0.43
N LEU A 437 -26.95 20.00 -1.63
CA LEU A 437 -27.80 20.39 -2.77
C LEU A 437 -29.27 20.03 -2.53
N LEU A 438 -29.56 18.86 -1.94
CA LEU A 438 -30.93 18.46 -1.59
C LEU A 438 -31.54 19.35 -0.51
N ASN A 439 -30.75 19.80 0.46
CA ASN A 439 -31.21 20.71 1.51
C ASN A 439 -31.39 22.14 0.98
N GLU A 440 -30.51 22.63 0.09
CA GLU A 440 -30.69 23.91 -0.59
C GLU A 440 -31.96 23.94 -1.46
N ASP A 441 -32.26 22.84 -2.16
CA ASP A 441 -33.50 22.70 -2.94
C ASP A 441 -34.74 22.64 -2.03
N ALA A 442 -34.67 21.95 -0.88
CA ALA A 442 -35.76 21.86 0.09
C ALA A 442 -36.04 23.19 0.83
N GLU A 443 -35.00 23.96 1.16
CA GLU A 443 -35.14 25.30 1.74
C GLU A 443 -35.63 26.32 0.68
N GLY A 444 -35.26 26.14 -0.59
CA GLY A 444 -35.75 26.94 -1.71
C GLY A 444 -37.24 26.77 -2.00
N GLU A 445 -37.80 25.56 -1.83
CA GLU A 445 -39.23 25.29 -1.98
C GLU A 445 -40.09 25.79 -0.81
N GLY A 446 -39.51 25.96 0.39
CA GLY A 446 -40.21 26.49 1.58
C GLY A 446 -40.36 28.01 1.61
N ALA A 447 -39.51 28.76 0.89
CA ALA A 447 -39.50 30.22 0.89
C ALA A 447 -40.36 30.87 -0.20
N GLY A 448 -41.04 30.09 -1.04
CA GLY A 448 -41.71 30.56 -2.26
C GLY A 448 -43.17 31.02 -2.15
N THR A 449 -43.81 31.00 -0.97
CA THR A 449 -45.28 31.21 -0.88
C THR A 449 -45.77 32.46 -0.15
N GLU A 450 -44.90 33.41 0.19
CA GLU A 450 -45.36 34.71 0.70
C GLU A 450 -44.66 35.88 0.01
N ARG A 451 -45.46 36.71 -0.68
CA ARG A 451 -45.19 38.04 -1.27
C ARG A 451 -45.01 38.08 -2.78
N VAL A 452 -46.12 38.07 -3.51
CA VAL A 452 -46.41 39.12 -4.52
C VAL A 452 -47.93 39.34 -4.58
N GLN A 453 -48.43 40.24 -3.74
CA GLN A 453 -49.73 40.90 -3.97
C GLN A 453 -49.72 42.28 -3.32
N SER A 454 -49.05 43.24 -3.96
CA SER A 454 -49.39 44.66 -3.90
C SER A 454 -48.43 45.47 -4.77
N ASP A 455 -49.04 46.23 -5.68
CA ASP A 455 -48.61 47.50 -6.25
C ASP A 455 -47.70 47.54 -7.49
N LEU A 456 -48.42 47.89 -8.58
CA LEU A 456 -48.05 48.63 -9.80
C LEU A 456 -47.36 47.90 -10.96
#